data_AF-A0A5H2YDV0-F1
#
_entry.id   AF-A0A5H2YDV0-F1
#
_cell.length_a   1.000
_cell.length_b   1.000
_cell.length_c   1.000
_cell.angle_alpha   90.00
_cell.angle_beta   90.00
_cell.angle_gamma   90.00
#
_symmetry.space_group_name_H-M   'P 1'
#
loop_
_entity.id
_entity.type
_entity.pdbx_description
1 polymer ?
#
loop_
_entity_poly.entity_id
_entity_poly.type
_entity_poly.pdbx_seq_one_letter_code
_entity_poly.pdbx_strand_id
1 'polypeptide(L)'
;MEKFVEISRKDKGFDKENSWYGFCEKQRIPFITIKVRSKLADVQWDYMPYPPSMDKALFAQHERIKTKTSAIYKRYASKDTWFGAGPGVISFGNLDIDKAREVATELYDIIVEAAHIALDSPQTER
;
A
#
# COMPACT_ATOMS: atom_id res chain seq x y z
N MET A 1 0.24 -10.57 -12.20
CA MET A 1 0.21 -9.09 -12.20
C MET A 1 1.20 -8.62 -11.15
N GLU A 2 2.01 -7.61 -11.46
CA GLU A 2 2.97 -7.03 -10.52
C GLU A 2 2.20 -6.24 -9.44
N LYS A 3 2.51 -6.45 -8.16
CA LYS A 3 1.78 -5.88 -7.02
C LYS A 3 2.49 -4.70 -6.35
N PHE A 4 3.81 -4.61 -6.53
CA PHE A 4 4.66 -3.60 -5.91
C PHE A 4 5.93 -3.44 -6.71
N VAL A 5 6.65 -2.33 -6.48
CA VAL A 5 8.01 -2.11 -7.02
C VAL A 5 9.05 -2.12 -5.90
N GLU A 6 10.17 -2.79 -6.12
CA GLU A 6 11.34 -2.72 -5.24
C GLU A 6 12.28 -1.60 -5.69
N ILE A 7 12.55 -0.65 -4.79
CA ILE A 7 13.46 0.48 -4.99
C ILE A 7 14.66 0.28 -4.08
N SER A 8 15.83 0.11 -4.67
CA SER A 8 17.10 -0.08 -3.98
C SER A 8 17.97 1.17 -4.06
N ARG A 9 19.06 1.21 -3.28
CA ARG A 9 20.08 2.28 -3.38
C ARG A 9 20.73 2.42 -4.77
N LYS A 10 20.63 1.40 -5.64
CA LYS A 10 21.16 1.46 -7.01
C LYS A 10 20.22 2.22 -7.94
N ASP A 11 18.93 2.24 -7.61
CA ASP A 11 17.91 3.00 -8.32
C ASP A 11 18.03 4.46 -7.88
N LYS A 12 18.90 5.23 -8.55
CA LYS A 12 19.12 6.64 -8.23
C LYS A 12 17.91 7.48 -8.65
N GLY A 13 17.57 8.49 -7.85
CA GLY A 13 16.46 9.40 -8.14
C GLY A 13 15.09 8.74 -7.98
N PHE A 14 14.10 9.24 -8.72
CA PHE A 14 12.70 8.81 -8.60
C PHE A 14 12.17 8.12 -9.87
N ASP A 15 13.00 7.87 -10.88
CA ASP A 15 12.55 7.40 -12.20
C ASP A 15 11.78 6.08 -12.13
N LYS A 16 12.25 5.13 -11.32
CA LYS A 16 11.61 3.84 -11.12
C LYS A 16 10.29 3.97 -10.34
N GLU A 17 10.28 4.78 -9.29
CA GLU A 17 9.08 5.07 -8.48
C GLU A 17 8.02 5.78 -9.33
N ASN A 18 8.41 6.76 -10.14
CA ASN A 18 7.53 7.49 -11.06
C ASN A 18 7.00 6.61 -12.18
N SER A 19 7.84 5.73 -12.74
CA SER A 19 7.40 4.77 -13.77
C SER A 19 6.37 3.80 -13.20
N TRP A 20 6.58 3.35 -11.95
CA TRP A 20 5.62 2.51 -11.24
C TRP A 20 4.33 3.26 -10.93
N TYR A 21 4.41 4.51 -10.47
CA TYR A 21 3.25 5.37 -10.24
C TYR A 21 2.39 5.49 -11.52
N GLY A 22 3.02 5.83 -12.64
CA GLY A 22 2.32 5.97 -13.92
C GLY A 22 1.73 4.64 -14.43
N PHE A 23 2.35 3.51 -14.12
CA PHE A 23 1.77 2.20 -14.38
C PHE A 23 0.53 1.95 -13.51
N CYS A 24 0.63 2.16 -12.20
CA CYS A 24 -0.45 1.91 -11.28
C CYS A 24 -1.66 2.82 -11.53
N GLU A 25 -1.43 4.09 -11.85
CA GLU A 25 -2.45 5.04 -12.24
C GLU A 25 -3.21 4.57 -13.49
N LYS A 26 -2.49 4.15 -14.54
CA LYS A 26 -3.09 3.64 -15.79
C LYS A 26 -3.91 2.37 -15.57
N GLN A 27 -3.41 1.46 -14.72
CA GLN A 27 -4.07 0.19 -14.42
C GLN A 27 -5.13 0.31 -13.32
N ARG A 28 -5.23 1.47 -12.66
CA ARG A 28 -6.09 1.71 -11.48
C ARG A 28 -5.87 0.68 -10.37
N ILE A 29 -4.60 0.38 -10.09
CA ILE A 29 -4.19 -0.54 -9.02
C ILE A 29 -3.48 0.22 -7.90
N PRO A 30 -3.39 -0.35 -6.68
CA PRO A 30 -2.68 0.29 -5.57
C PRO A 30 -1.21 0.59 -5.89
N PHE A 31 -0.74 1.78 -5.51
CA PHE A 31 0.67 2.13 -5.59
C PHE A 31 1.40 1.71 -4.31
N ILE A 32 2.13 0.60 -4.41
CA ILE A 32 2.91 0.05 -3.30
C ILE A 32 4.38 -0.01 -3.69
N THR A 33 5.23 0.50 -2.80
CA THR A 33 6.68 0.50 -2.95
C THR A 33 7.35 -0.28 -1.82
N ILE A 34 8.46 -0.92 -2.14
CA ILE A 34 9.38 -1.50 -1.16
C ILE A 34 10.70 -0.74 -1.27
N LYS A 35 11.05 0.05 -0.27
CA LYS A 35 12.31 0.82 -0.22
C LYS A 35 13.36 -0.02 0.50
N VAL A 36 14.20 -0.69 -0.29
CA VAL A 36 15.27 -1.58 0.19
C VAL A 36 16.52 -0.78 0.53
N ARG A 37 17.03 -0.96 1.76
CA ARG A 37 18.27 -0.33 2.21
C ARG A 37 19.47 -1.26 2.05
N SER A 38 19.64 -2.17 3.01
CA SER A 38 20.73 -3.15 3.05
C SER A 38 20.10 -4.53 3.22
N LYS A 39 19.90 -4.99 4.45
CA LYS A 39 19.15 -6.23 4.76
C LYS A 39 17.68 -5.97 5.10
N LEU A 40 17.33 -4.70 5.30
CA LEU A 40 16.01 -4.25 5.70
C LEU A 40 15.37 -3.43 4.60
N ALA A 41 14.04 -3.43 4.61
CA ALA A 41 13.21 -2.64 3.73
C ALA A 41 12.01 -2.03 4.47
N ASP A 42 11.49 -0.96 3.90
CA ASP A 42 10.20 -0.40 4.28
C ASP A 42 9.19 -0.64 3.16
N VAL A 43 7.98 -1.02 3.53
CA VAL A 43 6.83 -1.14 2.63
C VAL A 43 5.95 0.08 2.81
N GLN A 44 5.56 0.72 1.71
CA GLN A 44 4.68 1.87 1.74
C GLN A 44 3.59 1.73 0.69
N TRP A 45 2.35 1.96 1.11
CA TRP A 45 1.25 2.30 0.22
C TRP A 45 1.01 3.79 0.30
N ASP A 46 1.00 4.46 -0.86
CA ASP A 46 0.52 5.83 -0.97
C ASP A 46 -0.77 5.85 -1.79
N TYR A 47 -1.72 6.59 -1.28
CA TYR A 47 -2.99 6.82 -1.95
C TYR A 47 -2.77 7.57 -3.27
N MET A 48 -3.43 7.07 -4.32
CA MET A 48 -3.58 7.75 -5.60
C MET A 48 -5.05 8.17 -5.76
N PRO A 49 -5.31 9.39 -6.25
CA PRO A 49 -6.67 9.87 -6.46
C PRO A 49 -7.50 8.97 -7.37
N TYR A 50 -8.72 8.63 -6.93
CA TYR A 50 -9.77 8.03 -7.76
C TYR A 50 -10.85 9.08 -8.06
N PRO A 51 -11.94 8.75 -8.79
CA PRO A 51 -13.11 9.62 -8.80
C PRO A 51 -13.63 9.91 -7.38
N PRO A 52 -14.14 11.13 -7.07
CA PRO A 52 -14.46 11.54 -5.71
C PRO A 52 -15.41 10.62 -4.92
N SER A 53 -16.34 9.95 -5.61
CA SER A 53 -17.25 8.97 -4.99
C SER A 53 -16.52 7.73 -4.47
N MET A 54 -15.55 7.22 -5.24
CA MET A 54 -14.70 6.10 -4.84
C MET A 54 -13.78 6.49 -3.70
N ASP A 55 -13.20 7.69 -3.75
CA ASP A 55 -12.34 8.20 -2.68
C ASP A 55 -13.09 8.24 -1.36
N LYS A 56 -14.29 8.84 -1.36
CA LYS A 56 -15.14 8.90 -0.16
C LYS A 56 -15.43 7.51 0.40
N ALA A 57 -15.74 6.55 -0.46
CA ALA A 57 -16.02 5.18 -0.06
C ALA A 57 -14.76 4.46 0.45
N LEU A 58 -13.60 4.65 -0.18
CA LEU A 58 -12.31 4.09 0.26
C LEU A 58 -11.91 4.65 1.63
N PHE A 59 -11.98 5.98 1.82
CA PHE A 59 -11.68 6.63 3.09
C PHE A 59 -12.67 6.21 4.19
N ALA A 60 -13.93 5.92 3.87
CA ALA A 60 -14.88 5.34 4.82
C ALA A 60 -14.47 3.93 5.31
N GLN A 61 -13.66 3.19 4.53
CA GLN A 61 -13.10 1.89 4.93
C GLN A 61 -11.82 2.02 5.78
N HIS A 62 -11.36 3.22 6.11
CA HIS A 62 -10.05 3.41 6.77
C HIS A 62 -9.89 2.57 8.05
N GLU A 63 -10.87 2.54 8.95
CA GLU A 63 -10.76 1.76 10.18
C GLU A 63 -10.70 0.25 9.92
N ARG A 64 -11.39 -0.25 8.89
CA ARG A 64 -11.31 -1.65 8.45
C ARG A 64 -9.92 -1.95 7.89
N ILE A 65 -9.40 -1.08 7.02
CA ILE A 65 -8.06 -1.22 6.43
C ILE A 65 -7.00 -1.20 7.54
N LYS A 66 -7.10 -0.26 8.48
CA LYS A 66 -6.20 -0.12 9.64
C LYS A 66 -6.23 -1.36 10.54
N THR A 67 -7.40 -1.93 10.78
CA THR A 67 -7.53 -3.18 11.55
C THR A 67 -6.81 -4.33 10.86
N LYS A 68 -7.03 -4.51 9.55
CA LYS A 68 -6.38 -5.58 8.78
C LYS A 68 -4.87 -5.40 8.67
N THR A 69 -4.41 -4.18 8.40
CA THR A 69 -2.97 -3.87 8.29
C THR A 69 -2.25 -3.94 9.64
N SER A 70 -2.92 -3.61 10.75
CA SER A 70 -2.40 -3.87 12.10
C SER A 70 -2.24 -5.38 12.36
N ALA A 71 -3.16 -6.22 11.86
CA ALA A 71 -3.03 -7.67 11.96
C ALA A 71 -1.85 -8.21 11.15
N ILE A 72 -1.59 -7.67 9.94
CA ILE A 72 -0.35 -7.95 9.19
C ILE A 72 0.85 -7.60 10.05
N TYR A 73 0.92 -6.37 10.56
CA TYR A 73 2.06 -5.91 11.35
C TYR A 73 2.35 -6.86 12.52
N LYS A 74 1.32 -7.26 13.29
CA LYS A 74 1.49 -8.18 14.43
C LYS A 74 2.11 -9.54 14.07
N ARG A 75 1.90 -10.05 12.84
CA ARG A 75 2.51 -11.32 12.41
C ARG A 75 3.98 -11.19 12.04
N TYR A 76 4.37 -10.04 11.51
CA TYR A 76 5.72 -9.79 11.00
C TYR A 76 6.59 -8.94 11.94
N ALA A 77 6.00 -8.38 13.00
CA ALA A 77 6.67 -7.48 13.92
C ALA A 77 7.86 -8.16 14.62
N SER A 78 8.93 -7.38 14.74
CA SER A 78 10.08 -7.69 15.58
C SER A 78 10.43 -6.46 16.43
N LYS A 79 11.51 -6.54 17.21
CA LYS A 79 11.90 -5.48 18.15
C LYS A 79 12.07 -4.10 17.48
N ASP A 80 12.59 -4.09 16.26
CA ASP A 80 13.00 -2.85 15.58
C ASP A 80 12.04 -2.42 14.46
N THR A 81 10.98 -3.20 14.21
CA THR A 81 9.96 -2.84 13.21
C THR A 81 9.05 -1.74 13.73
N TRP A 82 8.47 -0.97 12.80
CA TRP A 82 7.45 0.03 13.12
C TRP A 82 6.32 -0.01 12.10
N PHE A 83 5.17 0.53 12.49
CA PHE A 83 3.97 0.57 11.67
C PHE A 83 3.23 1.89 11.83
N GLY A 84 2.78 2.46 10.72
CA GLY A 84 1.89 3.61 10.67
C GLY A 84 0.77 3.36 9.65
N ALA A 85 -0.47 3.67 10.03
CA ALA A 85 -1.61 3.60 9.13
C ALA A 85 -2.47 4.85 9.27
N GLY A 86 -2.35 5.74 8.29
CA GLY A 86 -3.22 6.88 8.07
C GLY A 86 -4.18 6.64 6.91
N PRO A 87 -5.15 7.55 6.69
CA PRO A 87 -6.18 7.38 5.65
C PRO A 87 -5.64 7.24 4.24
N GLY A 88 -4.55 7.95 3.90
CA GLY A 88 -3.95 7.94 2.56
C GLY A 88 -2.52 7.40 2.51
N VAL A 89 -2.01 6.87 3.62
CA VAL A 89 -0.66 6.30 3.68
C VAL A 89 -0.60 5.19 4.70
N ILE A 90 0.00 4.06 4.32
CA ILE A 90 0.27 2.95 5.23
C ILE A 90 1.72 2.55 5.04
N SER A 91 2.44 2.41 6.15
CA SER A 91 3.87 2.11 6.15
C SER A 91 4.22 1.04 7.17
N PHE A 92 5.06 0.11 6.75
CA PHE A 92 5.69 -0.90 7.58
C PHE A 92 7.20 -0.75 7.42
N GLY A 93 7.92 -0.53 8.51
CA GLY A 93 9.35 -0.26 8.41
C GLY A 93 10.23 -1.27 9.14
N ASN A 94 11.48 -1.31 8.71
CA ASN A 94 12.55 -2.19 9.21
C ASN A 94 12.22 -3.69 9.12
N LEU A 95 11.56 -4.11 8.04
CA LEU A 95 11.30 -5.52 7.77
C LEU A 95 12.49 -6.17 7.07
N ASP A 96 12.74 -7.46 7.33
CA ASP A 96 13.57 -8.28 6.44
C ASP A 96 12.98 -8.24 5.03
N ILE A 97 13.82 -8.25 3.99
CA ILE A 97 13.38 -8.06 2.59
C ILE A 97 12.29 -9.08 2.19
N ASP A 98 12.45 -10.35 2.58
CA ASP A 98 11.48 -11.39 2.22
C ASP A 98 10.13 -11.15 2.92
N LYS A 99 10.14 -10.77 4.20
CA LYS A 99 8.92 -10.36 4.91
C LYS A 99 8.30 -9.10 4.32
N ALA A 100 9.11 -8.16 3.84
CA ALA A 100 8.61 -6.95 3.19
C ALA A 100 7.83 -7.28 1.91
N ARG A 101 8.27 -8.28 1.13
CA ARG A 101 7.54 -8.75 -0.06
C ARG A 101 6.20 -9.40 0.29
N GLU A 102 6.18 -10.21 1.35
CA GLU A 102 4.94 -10.80 1.87
C GLU A 102 3.96 -9.72 2.34
N VAL A 103 4.45 -8.78 3.17
CA VAL A 103 3.67 -7.64 3.67
C VAL A 103 3.13 -6.78 2.52
N ALA A 104 3.94 -6.49 1.50
CA ALA A 104 3.52 -5.72 0.33
C ALA A 104 2.43 -6.45 -0.47
N THR A 105 2.55 -7.77 -0.61
CA THR A 105 1.54 -8.61 -1.27
C THR A 105 0.21 -8.57 -0.52
N GLU A 106 0.23 -8.74 0.79
CA GLU A 106 -0.98 -8.71 1.61
C GLU A 106 -1.60 -7.31 1.68
N LEU A 107 -0.77 -6.27 1.76
CA LEU A 107 -1.21 -4.88 1.72
C LEU A 107 -1.93 -4.58 0.41
N TYR A 108 -1.37 -5.03 -0.72
CA TYR A 108 -2.01 -4.90 -2.03
C TYR A 108 -3.42 -5.50 -2.02
N ASP A 109 -3.55 -6.73 -1.53
CA ASP A 109 -4.82 -7.45 -1.53
C ASP A 109 -5.87 -6.75 -0.67
N ILE A 110 -5.49 -6.17 0.48
CA ILE A 110 -6.39 -5.37 1.33
C ILE A 110 -6.88 -4.12 0.60
N ILE A 111 -5.99 -3.38 -0.07
CA ILE A 111 -6.37 -2.13 -0.74
C ILE A 111 -7.24 -2.43 -1.97
N VAL A 112 -6.94 -3.48 -2.74
CA VAL A 112 -7.78 -3.91 -3.85
C VAL A 112 -9.18 -4.32 -3.36
N GLU A 113 -9.28 -5.10 -2.30
CA GLU A 113 -10.57 -5.47 -1.71
C GLU A 113 -11.36 -4.23 -1.30
N ALA A 114 -10.71 -3.27 -0.62
CA ALA A 114 -11.37 -2.03 -0.20
C ALA A 114 -11.82 -1.17 -1.39
N ALA A 115 -11.01 -1.08 -2.46
CA ALA A 115 -11.33 -0.36 -3.68
C ALA A 115 -12.49 -1.02 -4.45
N HIS A 116 -12.56 -2.36 -4.51
CA HIS A 116 -13.69 -3.07 -5.10
C HIS A 116 -14.99 -2.86 -4.31
N ILE A 117 -14.93 -2.95 -2.98
CA ILE A 117 -16.10 -2.63 -2.14
C ILE A 117 -16.58 -1.18 -2.37
N ALA A 118 -15.64 -0.25 -2.57
CA ALA A 118 -15.95 1.14 -2.90
C ALA A 118 -16.60 1.31 -4.28
N LEU A 119 -16.27 0.44 -5.26
CA LEU A 119 -16.87 0.42 -6.59
C LEU A 119 -18.29 -0.19 -6.58
N ASP A 120 -18.50 -1.25 -5.80
CA ASP A 120 -19.76 -2.00 -5.76
C ASP A 120 -20.80 -1.38 -4.81
N SER A 121 -20.41 -0.42 -3.98
CA SER A 121 -21.33 0.28 -3.09
C SER A 121 -22.28 1.17 -3.91
N PRO A 122 -23.61 0.97 -3.85
CA PRO A 122 -24.56 1.77 -4.61
C PRO A 122 -24.39 3.25 -4.24
N GLN A 123 -24.12 4.06 -5.27
CA GLN A 123 -24.03 5.52 -5.17
C GLN A 123 -25.39 6.03 -4.68
N THR A 124 -25.54 6.17 -3.37
CA THR A 124 -26.71 6.82 -2.80
C THR A 124 -26.47 8.31 -2.97
N GLU A 125 -26.79 8.82 -4.16
CA GLU A 125 -26.98 10.25 -4.39
C GLU A 125 -28.01 10.75 -3.37
N ARG A 126 -27.61 11.74 -2.57
CA ARG A 126 -28.51 12.60 -1.80
C ARG A 126 -28.14 14.04 -2.08
#